data_AF-A0A3M2ITM9-F1
#
_entry.id   AF-A0A3M2ITM9-F1
#
_cell.length_a   1.000
_cell.length_b   1.000
_cell.length_c   1.000
_cell.angle_alpha   90.00
_cell.angle_beta   90.00
_cell.angle_gamma   90.00
#
_symmetry.space_group_name_H-M   'P 1'
#
loop_
_entity.id
_entity.type
_entity.pdbx_description
1 polymer ?
#
loop_
_entity_poly.entity_id
_entity_poly.type
_entity_poly.pdbx_seq_one_letter_code
_entity_poly.pdbx_strand_id
1 'polypeptide(L)'
;MLRLANPVRHYPWGSTDALPGLLGLPPDGRPCAEIWVGAHPAAPSVVLDPPGRDGAPGTAAPLDVLVREHAPGLLGARVRDRFGDRLPYLVKLLAAVRPLSLQVHPGAERARRRHAEEVAAGVPAAERRYPDPWHKPELLVALAPTLALAGLREPDEAADLLERLPAHGGEALVDVVAALRAPGPAEDRLRRGLRRV
;
A
#
# COMPACT_ATOMS: atom_id res chain seq x y z
N MET A 1 -18.51 5.03 -20.66
CA MET A 1 -17.94 4.30 -19.50
C MET A 1 -17.02 3.24 -20.04
N LEU A 2 -15.78 3.15 -19.55
CA LEU A 2 -14.77 2.21 -20.03
C LEU A 2 -14.74 0.95 -19.15
N ARG A 3 -14.70 -0.23 -19.75
CA ARG A 3 -14.54 -1.49 -19.01
C ARG A 3 -13.05 -1.74 -18.76
N LEU A 4 -12.69 -2.15 -17.54
CA LEU A 4 -11.32 -2.51 -17.19
C LEU A 4 -11.18 -4.02 -16.98
N ALA A 5 -10.14 -4.60 -17.57
CA ALA A 5 -9.56 -5.86 -17.13
C ALA A 5 -8.42 -5.56 -16.15
N ASN A 6 -8.50 -6.12 -14.95
CA ASN A 6 -7.63 -5.77 -13.83
C ASN A 6 -6.63 -6.91 -13.54
N PRO A 7 -5.33 -6.63 -13.40
CA PRO A 7 -4.36 -7.67 -13.11
C PRO A 7 -4.53 -8.25 -11.72
N VAL A 8 -4.40 -9.57 -11.63
CA VAL A 8 -4.36 -10.34 -10.39
C VAL A 8 -2.90 -10.59 -10.00
N ARG A 9 -2.57 -10.35 -8.73
CA ARG A 9 -1.26 -10.65 -8.16
C ARG A 9 -1.32 -11.95 -7.39
N HIS A 10 -0.57 -12.94 -7.84
CA HIS A 10 -0.59 -14.30 -7.27
C HIS A 10 0.50 -14.50 -6.20
N TYR A 11 0.52 -13.64 -5.17
CA TYR A 11 1.49 -13.78 -4.10
C TYR A 11 1.14 -14.97 -3.18
N PRO A 12 2.14 -15.71 -2.62
CA PRO A 12 1.89 -16.92 -1.84
C PRO A 12 1.04 -16.75 -0.56
N TRP A 13 0.86 -15.52 -0.09
CA TRP A 13 0.03 -15.20 1.07
C TRP A 13 -1.46 -15.02 0.74
N GLY A 14 -1.81 -15.04 -0.55
CA GLY A 14 -3.17 -14.80 -1.04
C GLY A 14 -4.14 -15.97 -0.82
N SER A 15 -5.44 -15.67 -0.67
CA SER A 15 -6.50 -16.68 -0.66
C SER A 15 -6.69 -17.30 -2.04
N THR A 16 -7.01 -18.59 -2.12
CA THR A 16 -7.28 -19.27 -3.39
C THR A 16 -8.73 -19.11 -3.87
N ASP A 17 -9.62 -18.57 -3.04
CA ASP A 17 -11.07 -18.60 -3.22
C ASP A 17 -11.78 -17.26 -2.94
N ALA A 18 -11.28 -16.43 -2.02
CA ALA A 18 -11.97 -15.20 -1.61
C ALA A 18 -12.18 -14.20 -2.77
N LEU A 19 -11.12 -13.88 -3.53
CA LEU A 19 -11.24 -12.97 -4.69
C LEU A 19 -11.94 -13.62 -5.88
N PRO A 20 -11.67 -14.89 -6.26
CA PRO A 20 -12.48 -15.59 -7.27
C PRO A 20 -13.98 -15.59 -6.92
N GLY A 21 -14.32 -15.93 -5.68
CA GLY A 21 -15.70 -15.93 -5.19
C GLY A 21 -16.35 -14.54 -5.25
N LEU A 22 -15.62 -13.49 -4.85
CA LEU A 22 -16.09 -12.10 -4.98
C LEU A 22 -16.37 -11.70 -6.44
N LEU A 23 -15.61 -12.25 -7.40
CA LEU A 23 -15.80 -12.02 -8.83
C LEU A 23 -16.83 -12.96 -9.47
N GLY A 24 -17.39 -13.91 -8.71
CA GLY A 24 -18.28 -14.95 -9.25
C GLY A 24 -17.57 -15.94 -10.18
N LEU A 25 -16.26 -16.10 -10.02
CA LEU A 25 -15.42 -17.01 -10.80
C LEU A 25 -15.11 -18.29 -10.02
N PRO A 26 -15.01 -19.45 -10.68
CA PRO A 26 -14.55 -20.67 -10.02
C PRO A 26 -13.08 -20.52 -9.60
N PRO A 27 -12.69 -20.95 -8.38
CA PRO A 27 -11.30 -20.96 -7.98
C PRO A 27 -10.50 -21.96 -8.81
N ASP A 28 -9.29 -21.58 -9.24
CA ASP A 28 -8.38 -22.41 -10.04
C ASP A 28 -7.23 -23.03 -9.22
N GLY A 29 -7.27 -22.85 -7.90
CA GLY A 29 -6.27 -23.33 -6.94
C GLY A 29 -5.05 -22.41 -6.80
N ARG A 30 -4.89 -21.36 -7.61
CA ARG A 30 -3.78 -20.40 -7.47
C ARG A 30 -4.10 -19.36 -6.39
N PRO A 31 -3.13 -18.94 -5.57
CA PRO A 31 -3.32 -17.81 -4.65
C PRO A 31 -3.71 -16.54 -5.41
N CYS A 32 -4.74 -15.85 -4.97
CA CYS A 32 -5.16 -14.53 -5.44
C CYS A 32 -4.99 -13.54 -4.29
N ALA A 33 -3.86 -12.84 -4.27
CA ALA A 33 -3.47 -11.98 -3.16
C ALA A 33 -4.02 -10.56 -3.31
N GLU A 34 -3.86 -9.98 -4.51
CA GLU A 34 -4.35 -8.64 -4.82
C GLU A 34 -5.02 -8.59 -6.20
N ILE A 35 -6.08 -7.82 -6.37
CA ILE A 35 -6.52 -7.29 -7.68
C ILE A 35 -6.16 -5.82 -7.73
N TRP A 36 -5.46 -5.38 -8.77
CA TRP A 36 -5.05 -3.98 -8.94
C TRP A 36 -5.97 -3.29 -9.93
N VAL A 37 -6.54 -2.16 -9.51
CA VAL A 37 -7.39 -1.31 -10.35
C VAL A 37 -6.75 0.06 -10.43
N GLY A 38 -6.19 0.38 -11.60
CA GLY A 38 -5.53 1.66 -11.84
C GLY A 38 -4.43 1.60 -12.88
N ALA A 39 -3.62 2.66 -12.91
CA ALA A 39 -2.58 2.89 -13.91
C ALA A 39 -1.16 2.67 -13.36
N HIS A 40 -0.98 1.66 -12.49
CA HIS A 40 0.34 1.42 -11.90
C HIS A 40 1.28 0.79 -12.95
N PRO A 41 2.47 1.35 -13.23
CA PRO A 41 3.33 0.90 -14.35
C PRO A 41 3.73 -0.58 -14.30
N ALA A 42 3.92 -1.14 -13.10
CA ALA A 42 4.26 -2.56 -12.95
C ALA A 42 3.12 -3.55 -13.30
N ALA A 43 1.86 -3.10 -13.27
CA ALA A 43 0.69 -3.92 -13.57
C ALA A 43 -0.54 -3.00 -13.80
N PRO A 44 -0.62 -2.30 -14.95
CA PRO A 44 -1.74 -1.43 -15.24
C PRO A 44 -3.00 -2.26 -15.54
N SER A 45 -4.17 -1.74 -15.17
CA SER A 45 -5.45 -2.18 -15.73
C SER A 45 -5.43 -1.99 -17.24
N VAL A 46 -6.14 -2.85 -17.97
CA VAL A 46 -6.31 -2.74 -19.42
C VAL A 46 -7.73 -2.26 -19.70
N VAL A 47 -7.85 -1.15 -20.43
CA VAL A 47 -9.14 -0.70 -20.97
C VAL A 47 -9.52 -1.62 -22.10
N LEU A 48 -10.73 -2.17 -22.02
CA LEU A 48 -11.35 -2.98 -23.05
C LEU A 48 -12.42 -2.15 -23.75
N ASP A 49 -12.17 -1.80 -25.01
CA ASP A 49 -13.16 -1.21 -25.89
C ASP A 49 -13.79 -2.33 -26.74
N PRO A 50 -15.10 -2.60 -26.62
CA PRO A 50 -15.74 -3.61 -27.45
C PRO A 50 -15.69 -3.22 -28.94
N PRO A 51 -15.83 -4.19 -29.85
CA PRO A 51 -15.96 -3.90 -31.27
C PRO A 51 -17.08 -2.87 -31.53
N GLY A 52 -16.82 -1.96 -32.48
CA GLY A 52 -17.83 -1.01 -32.93
C GLY A 52 -19.01 -1.73 -33.58
N ARG A 53 -20.20 -1.10 -33.56
CA ARG A 53 -21.39 -1.65 -34.26
C ARG A 53 -21.21 -1.74 -35.78
N ASP A 54 -20.22 -1.04 -36.31
CA ASP A 54 -19.74 -1.01 -37.68
C ASP A 54 -18.73 -2.13 -38.02
N GLY A 55 -18.42 -3.01 -37.05
CA GLY A 55 -17.45 -4.08 -37.22
C GLY A 55 -16.00 -3.65 -37.02
N ALA A 56 -15.75 -2.41 -36.55
CA ALA A 56 -14.41 -2.01 -36.12
C ALA A 56 -13.92 -2.95 -35.00
N PRO A 57 -12.68 -3.46 -35.07
CA PRO A 57 -12.15 -4.36 -34.05
C PRO A 57 -12.12 -3.65 -32.70
N GLY A 58 -12.49 -4.40 -31.65
CA GLY A 58 -12.33 -3.91 -30.27
C GLY A 58 -10.86 -3.63 -29.97
N THR A 59 -10.59 -2.63 -29.14
CA THR A 59 -9.23 -2.26 -28.77
C THR A 59 -8.94 -2.59 -27.31
N ALA A 60 -7.69 -2.93 -27.03
CA ALA A 60 -7.20 -3.15 -25.67
C ALA A 60 -5.97 -2.27 -25.45
N ALA A 61 -6.01 -1.40 -24.44
CA ALA A 61 -4.93 -0.47 -24.17
C ALA A 61 -4.63 -0.39 -22.66
N PRO A 62 -3.34 -0.40 -22.25
CA PRO A 62 -2.97 -0.19 -20.86
C PRO A 62 -3.41 1.19 -20.35
N LEU A 63 -4.00 1.23 -19.15
CA LEU A 63 -4.56 2.46 -18.60
C LEU A 63 -3.48 3.51 -18.30
N ASP A 64 -2.26 3.10 -17.95
CA ASP A 64 -1.14 4.02 -17.73
C ASP A 64 -0.70 4.73 -19.02
N VAL A 65 -0.70 4.02 -20.15
CA VAL A 65 -0.46 4.60 -21.47
C VAL A 65 -1.55 5.59 -21.82
N LEU A 66 -2.83 5.18 -21.71
CA LEU A 66 -3.96 6.05 -22.02
C LEU A 66 -4.00 7.30 -21.14
N VAL A 67 -3.74 7.16 -19.85
CA VAL A 67 -3.68 8.29 -18.91
C VAL A 67 -2.59 9.26 -19.32
N ARG A 68 -1.41 8.79 -19.73
CA ARG A 68 -0.32 9.66 -20.17
C ARG A 68 -0.62 10.38 -21.49
N GLU A 69 -1.23 9.68 -22.46
CA GLU A 69 -1.53 10.23 -23.79
C GLU A 69 -2.74 11.16 -23.81
N HIS A 70 -3.71 10.93 -22.91
CA HIS A 70 -4.97 11.69 -22.86
C HIS A 70 -5.21 12.36 -21.49
N ALA A 71 -4.13 12.67 -20.76
CA ALA A 71 -4.18 13.22 -19.40
C ALA A 71 -5.16 14.40 -19.23
N PRO A 72 -5.21 15.42 -20.11
CA PRO A 72 -6.13 16.54 -19.93
C PRO A 72 -7.59 16.12 -19.81
N GLY A 73 -8.04 15.15 -20.63
CA GLY A 73 -9.41 14.67 -20.63
C GLY A 73 -9.72 13.64 -19.53
N LEU A 74 -8.73 12.81 -19.16
CA LEU A 74 -8.94 11.73 -18.19
C LEU A 74 -8.72 12.16 -16.73
N LEU A 75 -7.80 13.09 -16.47
CA LEU A 75 -7.43 13.53 -15.12
C LEU A 75 -8.00 14.89 -14.75
N GLY A 76 -8.19 15.78 -15.74
CA GLY A 76 -8.57 17.17 -15.53
C GLY A 76 -7.45 18.03 -14.92
N ALA A 77 -7.59 19.36 -15.02
CA ALA A 77 -6.56 20.32 -14.61
C ALA A 77 -6.12 20.16 -13.15
N ARG A 78 -7.10 20.08 -12.22
CA ARG A 78 -6.84 19.98 -10.78
C ARG A 78 -5.89 18.83 -10.39
N VAL A 79 -6.05 17.66 -10.99
CA VAL A 79 -5.20 16.49 -10.70
C VAL A 79 -3.82 16.71 -11.30
N ARG A 80 -3.75 17.19 -12.54
CA ARG A 80 -2.51 17.43 -13.27
C ARG A 80 -1.63 18.48 -12.61
N ASP A 81 -2.23 19.57 -12.12
CA ASP A 81 -1.49 20.63 -11.43
C ASP A 81 -0.74 20.13 -10.19
N ARG A 82 -1.28 19.08 -9.53
CA ARG A 82 -0.71 18.52 -8.30
C ARG A 82 0.15 17.29 -8.52
N PHE A 83 -0.23 16.44 -9.45
CA PHE A 83 0.36 15.10 -9.61
C PHE A 83 1.00 14.87 -10.97
N GLY A 84 0.82 15.79 -11.93
CA GLY A 84 1.23 15.62 -13.32
C GLY A 84 0.31 14.68 -14.09
N ASP A 85 0.82 14.14 -15.20
CA ASP A 85 0.07 13.28 -16.13
C ASP A 85 0.02 11.81 -15.67
N ARG A 86 -0.23 11.59 -14.37
CA ARG A 86 -0.35 10.26 -13.75
C ARG A 86 -1.61 10.15 -12.92
N LEU A 87 -2.15 8.93 -12.85
CA LEU A 87 -3.21 8.62 -11.90
C LEU A 87 -2.64 8.60 -10.47
N PRO A 88 -3.15 9.43 -9.54
CA PRO A 88 -2.52 9.63 -8.23
C PRO A 88 -2.94 8.59 -7.17
N TYR A 89 -3.56 7.48 -7.59
CA TYR A 89 -3.99 6.41 -6.68
C TYR A 89 -3.94 5.05 -7.37
N LEU A 90 -3.90 4.01 -6.55
CA LEU A 90 -4.08 2.61 -6.94
C LEU A 90 -5.13 2.02 -6.00
N VAL A 91 -6.19 1.46 -6.57
CA VAL A 91 -7.16 0.70 -5.78
C VAL A 91 -6.75 -0.76 -5.78
N LYS A 92 -6.84 -1.40 -4.61
CA LYS A 92 -6.56 -2.83 -4.46
C LYS A 92 -7.72 -3.52 -3.75
N LEU A 93 -8.07 -4.71 -4.23
CA LEU A 93 -8.78 -5.70 -3.42
C LEU A 93 -7.74 -6.67 -2.89
N LEU A 94 -7.69 -6.90 -1.57
CA LEU A 94 -6.72 -7.79 -0.94
C LEU A 94 -7.43 -8.96 -0.27
N ALA A 95 -6.88 -10.16 -0.41
CA ALA A 95 -7.33 -11.35 0.31
C ALA A 95 -6.12 -12.06 0.93
N ALA A 96 -5.78 -11.68 2.15
CA ALA A 96 -4.65 -12.24 2.88
C ALA A 96 -5.09 -13.40 3.79
N VAL A 97 -4.51 -14.59 3.56
CA VAL A 97 -4.69 -15.77 4.44
C VAL A 97 -3.48 -16.02 5.35
N ARG A 98 -2.46 -15.17 5.24
CA ARG A 98 -1.29 -15.15 6.11
C ARG A 98 -1.05 -13.73 6.61
N PRO A 99 -0.51 -13.54 7.83
CA PRO A 99 -0.07 -12.24 8.30
C PRO A 99 0.93 -11.61 7.32
N LEU A 100 0.74 -10.32 7.05
CA LEU A 100 1.65 -9.54 6.23
C LEU A 100 2.72 -8.87 7.11
N SER A 101 3.84 -8.49 6.49
CA SER A 101 4.90 -7.75 7.18
C SER A 101 4.36 -6.45 7.79
N LEU A 102 4.89 -6.07 8.95
CA LEU A 102 4.68 -4.73 9.49
C LEU A 102 5.32 -3.69 8.57
N GLN A 103 4.62 -2.60 8.32
CA GLN A 103 5.05 -1.55 7.40
C GLN A 103 5.05 -0.19 8.07
N VAL A 104 6.02 0.63 7.70
CA VAL A 104 6.09 2.05 8.08
C VAL A 104 6.36 2.84 6.82
N HIS A 105 5.49 3.81 6.52
CA HIS A 105 5.68 4.69 5.37
C HIS A 105 6.32 6.01 5.80
N PRO A 106 7.33 6.50 5.06
CA PRO A 106 7.89 7.81 5.32
C PRO A 106 6.87 8.92 5.05
N GLY A 107 6.92 9.99 5.83
CA GLY A 107 6.25 11.24 5.50
C GLY A 107 6.78 11.88 4.21
N ALA A 108 6.03 12.83 3.65
CA ALA A 108 6.29 13.41 2.33
C ALA A 108 7.67 14.05 2.15
N GLU A 109 8.17 14.75 3.18
CA GLU A 109 9.51 15.34 3.15
C GLU A 109 10.61 14.27 3.13
N ARG A 110 10.48 13.25 3.98
CA ARG A 110 11.45 12.16 4.09
C ARG A 110 11.49 11.31 2.83
N ALA A 111 10.33 11.02 2.22
CA ALA A 111 10.25 10.30 0.95
C ALA A 111 11.03 11.03 -0.16
N ARG A 112 10.74 12.33 -0.36
CA ARG A 112 11.44 13.18 -1.35
C ARG A 112 12.95 13.21 -1.14
N ARG A 113 13.37 13.50 0.10
CA ARG A 113 14.79 13.61 0.43
C ARG A 113 15.54 12.31 0.19
N ARG A 114 15.03 11.19 0.71
CA ARG A 114 15.70 9.89 0.59
C ARG A 114 15.69 9.33 -0.83
N HIS A 115 14.63 9.57 -1.60
CA HIS A 115 14.61 9.24 -3.03
C HIS A 115 15.72 9.99 -3.79
N ALA A 116 15.85 11.30 -3.56
CA ALA A 116 16.89 12.11 -4.21
C ALA A 116 18.31 11.66 -3.83
N GLU A 117 18.54 11.31 -2.56
CA GLU A 117 19.81 10.75 -2.08
C GLU A 117 20.16 9.43 -2.80
N GLU A 118 19.21 8.49 -2.93
CA GLU A 118 19.45 7.21 -3.61
C GLU A 118 19.67 7.38 -5.12
N VAL A 119 18.98 8.33 -5.77
CA VAL A 119 19.21 8.68 -7.17
C VAL A 119 20.59 9.29 -7.37
N ALA A 120 21.00 10.24 -6.52
CA ALA A 120 22.31 10.89 -6.60
C ALA A 120 23.46 9.91 -6.34
N ALA A 121 23.25 8.91 -5.47
CA ALA A 121 24.19 7.84 -5.22
C ALA A 121 24.23 6.76 -6.33
N GLY A 122 23.40 6.87 -7.37
CA GLY A 122 23.37 5.92 -8.49
C GLY A 122 22.76 4.56 -8.13
N VAL A 123 21.97 4.46 -7.06
CA VAL A 123 21.32 3.19 -6.67
C VAL A 123 20.39 2.74 -7.80
N PRO A 124 20.51 1.49 -8.29
CA PRO A 124 19.63 0.95 -9.33
C PRO A 124 18.16 1.04 -8.92
N ALA A 125 17.26 1.38 -9.86
CA ALA A 125 15.85 1.59 -9.54
C ALA A 125 15.18 0.38 -8.86
N ALA A 126 15.59 -0.84 -9.21
CA ALA A 126 15.08 -2.07 -8.61
C ALA A 126 15.55 -2.31 -7.17
N GLU A 127 16.60 -1.63 -6.72
CA GLU A 127 17.22 -1.78 -5.39
C GLU A 127 16.93 -0.59 -4.46
N ARG A 128 16.26 0.45 -4.95
CA ARG A 128 15.92 1.63 -4.15
C ARG A 128 14.92 1.29 -3.04
N ARG A 129 15.21 1.74 -1.82
CA ARG A 129 14.26 1.68 -0.70
C ARG A 129 13.20 2.78 -0.82
N TYR A 130 13.52 3.87 -1.51
CA TYR A 130 12.60 4.94 -1.85
C TYR A 130 12.45 4.95 -3.37
N PRO A 131 11.61 4.07 -3.94
CA PRO A 131 11.49 3.93 -5.39
C PRO A 131 10.96 5.19 -6.07
N ASP A 132 10.23 6.03 -5.33
CA ASP A 132 9.66 7.28 -5.80
C ASP A 132 9.63 8.35 -4.69
N PRO A 133 9.44 9.64 -5.03
CA PRO A 133 9.50 10.73 -4.06
C PRO A 133 8.20 10.96 -3.27
N TRP A 134 7.21 10.08 -3.37
CA TRP A 134 5.87 10.30 -2.80
C TRP A 134 5.71 9.59 -1.45
N HIS A 135 4.96 10.21 -0.54
CA HIS A 135 4.44 9.49 0.62
C HIS A 135 3.27 8.61 0.18
N LYS A 136 3.05 7.52 0.89
CA LYS A 136 2.03 6.52 0.57
C LYS A 136 0.95 6.53 1.66
N PRO A 137 0.01 7.50 1.64
CA PRO A 137 -1.16 7.42 2.50
C PRO A 137 -2.05 6.28 1.99
N GLU A 138 -2.54 5.46 2.91
CA GLU A 138 -3.38 4.30 2.59
C GLU A 138 -4.70 4.37 3.37
N LEU A 139 -5.77 3.88 2.74
CA LEU A 139 -7.07 3.69 3.37
C LEU A 139 -7.44 2.22 3.21
N LEU A 140 -7.76 1.57 4.33
CA LEU A 140 -8.23 0.19 4.35
C LEU A 140 -9.73 0.18 4.64
N VAL A 141 -10.48 -0.51 3.80
CA VAL A 141 -11.93 -0.76 3.97
C VAL A 141 -12.13 -2.26 4.07
N ALA A 142 -12.64 -2.72 5.22
CA ALA A 142 -12.90 -4.13 5.46
C ALA A 142 -14.17 -4.57 4.69
N LEU A 143 -14.01 -5.51 3.76
CA LEU A 143 -15.14 -6.14 3.03
C LEU A 143 -15.64 -7.42 3.73
N ALA A 144 -14.87 -7.92 4.69
CA ALA A 144 -15.13 -9.08 5.53
C ALA A 144 -14.46 -8.86 6.90
N PRO A 145 -14.73 -9.70 7.92
CA PRO A 145 -14.01 -9.61 9.19
C PRO A 145 -12.49 -9.58 8.97
N THR A 146 -11.84 -8.51 9.44
CA THR A 146 -10.44 -8.21 9.14
C THR A 146 -9.70 -7.91 10.42
N LEU A 147 -8.52 -8.52 10.61
CA LEU A 147 -7.57 -8.19 11.66
C LEU A 147 -6.46 -7.31 11.08
N ALA A 148 -6.23 -6.15 11.68
CA ALA A 148 -5.17 -5.23 11.28
C ALA A 148 -4.48 -4.63 12.51
N LEU A 149 -3.20 -4.31 12.36
CA LEU A 149 -2.44 -3.50 13.31
C LEU A 149 -2.21 -2.13 12.68
N ALA A 150 -2.61 -1.08 13.38
CA ALA A 150 -2.48 0.30 12.90
C ALA A 150 -2.14 1.23 14.06
N GLY A 151 -1.05 1.97 13.91
CA GLY A 151 -0.57 2.89 14.93
C GLY A 151 0.00 2.20 16.17
N LEU A 152 0.28 3.03 17.18
CA LEU A 152 0.72 2.59 18.49
C LEU A 152 -0.44 2.78 19.47
N ARG A 153 -0.48 1.95 20.51
CA ARG A 153 -1.35 2.18 21.66
C ARG A 153 -0.89 3.40 22.46
N GLU A 154 -1.74 3.88 23.34
CA GLU A 154 -1.35 4.89 24.33
C GLU A 154 -0.16 4.39 25.16
N PRO A 155 0.76 5.28 25.59
CA PRO A 155 2.00 4.85 26.23
C PRO A 155 1.77 3.99 27.48
N ASP A 156 0.76 4.32 28.29
CA ASP A 156 0.44 3.58 29.51
C ASP A 156 -0.11 2.18 29.22
N GLU A 157 -0.98 2.04 28.23
CA GLU A 157 -1.48 0.73 27.78
C GLU A 157 -0.35 -0.13 27.18
N ALA A 158 0.54 0.49 26.41
CA ALA A 158 1.71 -0.18 25.87
C ALA A 158 2.62 -0.68 27.00
N ALA A 159 2.88 0.16 28.02
CA ALA A 159 3.67 -0.23 29.18
C ALA A 159 3.03 -1.37 29.97
N ASP A 160 1.71 -1.31 30.25
CA ASP A 160 0.97 -2.38 30.93
C ASP A 160 1.13 -3.73 30.22
N LEU A 161 1.11 -3.73 28.88
CA LEU A 161 1.27 -4.94 28.09
C LEU A 161 2.70 -5.47 28.15
N LEU A 162 3.70 -4.59 28.04
CA LEU A 162 5.11 -4.98 28.10
C LEU A 162 5.49 -5.55 29.47
N GLU A 163 4.96 -4.97 30.56
CA GLU A 163 5.16 -5.44 31.93
C GLU A 163 4.56 -6.84 32.17
N ARG A 164 3.61 -7.29 31.33
CA ARG A 164 3.02 -8.64 31.36
C ARG A 164 3.79 -9.67 30.51
N LEU A 165 4.86 -9.27 29.82
CA LEU A 165 5.72 -10.17 29.02
C LEU A 165 6.99 -10.75 29.70
N PRO A 166 7.20 -10.76 31.04
CA PRO A 166 8.52 -11.03 31.63
C PRO A 166 9.14 -12.39 31.23
N ALA A 167 8.33 -13.38 30.86
CA ALA A 167 8.80 -14.70 30.42
C ALA A 167 9.54 -14.71 29.04
N HIS A 168 9.57 -13.60 28.29
CA HIS A 168 10.11 -13.54 26.92
C HIS A 168 11.24 -12.50 26.75
N GLY A 169 12.04 -12.25 27.79
CA GLY A 169 13.15 -11.28 27.73
C GLY A 169 12.79 -9.87 28.21
N GLY A 170 11.83 -9.75 29.13
CA GLY A 170 11.30 -8.47 29.63
C GLY A 170 12.34 -7.54 30.27
N GLU A 171 13.48 -8.05 30.75
CA GLU A 171 14.60 -7.22 31.23
C GLU A 171 15.11 -6.26 30.16
N ALA A 172 15.14 -6.68 28.88
CA ALA A 172 15.55 -5.83 27.77
C ALA A 172 14.57 -4.69 27.47
N LEU A 173 13.37 -4.73 28.03
CA LEU A 173 12.31 -3.74 27.80
C LEU A 173 12.05 -2.83 29.01
N VAL A 174 12.80 -2.99 30.11
CA VAL A 174 12.65 -2.16 31.32
C VAL A 174 12.81 -0.67 30.99
N ASP A 175 13.83 -0.32 30.19
CA ASP A 175 14.06 1.07 29.79
C ASP A 175 12.97 1.60 28.85
N VAL A 176 12.37 0.74 28.03
CA VAL A 176 11.23 1.09 27.17
C VAL A 176 10.01 1.37 28.04
N VAL A 177 9.69 0.50 28.98
CA VAL A 177 8.59 0.66 29.94
C VAL A 177 8.76 1.95 30.75
N ALA A 178 9.95 2.19 31.31
CA ALA A 178 10.24 3.40 32.06
C ALA A 178 10.05 4.67 31.20
N ALA A 179 10.49 4.64 29.94
CA ALA A 179 10.30 5.76 29.01
C ALA A 179 8.82 6.00 28.66
N LEU A 180 8.05 4.91 28.53
CA LEU A 180 6.61 4.97 28.29
C LEU A 180 5.87 5.51 29.51
N ARG A 181 6.23 5.14 30.75
CA ARG A 181 5.60 5.63 31.99
C ARG A 181 5.98 7.06 32.39
N ALA A 182 7.07 7.60 31.83
CA ALA A 182 7.55 8.93 32.18
C ALA A 182 6.48 10.00 31.91
N PRO A 183 6.43 11.09 32.70
CA PRO A 183 5.48 12.17 32.48
C PRO A 183 5.72 12.90 31.14
N GLY A 184 4.70 13.63 30.69
CA GLY A 184 4.74 14.47 29.50
C GLY A 184 3.80 14.00 28.38
N PRO A 185 3.87 14.65 27.21
CA PRO A 185 3.02 14.32 26.07
C PRO A 185 3.21 12.86 25.61
N ALA A 186 2.10 12.21 25.22
CA ALA A 186 2.10 10.81 24.79
C ALA A 186 3.09 10.55 23.63
N GLU A 187 3.14 11.45 22.65
CA GLU A 187 4.03 11.33 21.51
C GLU A 187 5.51 11.31 21.93
N ASP A 188 5.90 12.18 22.86
CA ASP A 188 7.29 12.24 23.34
C ASP A 188 7.67 10.98 24.11
N ARG A 189 6.74 10.45 24.92
CA ARG A 189 6.90 9.19 25.65
C ARG A 189 7.12 8.02 24.69
N LEU A 190 6.29 7.91 23.64
CA LEU A 190 6.42 6.89 22.60
C LEU A 190 7.74 7.02 21.82
N ARG A 191 8.10 8.25 21.41
CA ARG A 191 9.36 8.52 20.70
C ARG A 191 10.58 8.13 21.53
N ARG A 192 10.56 8.39 22.85
CA ARG A 192 11.62 7.98 23.76
C ARG A 192 11.69 6.45 23.89
N GLY A 193 10.55 5.78 24.05
CA GLY A 193 10.49 4.32 24.13
C GLY A 193 11.07 3.65 22.88
N LEU A 194 10.64 4.08 21.69
CA LEU A 194 11.07 3.48 20.41
C LEU A 194 12.55 3.69 20.06
N ARG A 195 13.24 4.63 20.68
CA ARG A 195 14.68 4.86 20.45
C ARG A 195 15.60 3.96 21.29
N ARG A 196 15.02 3.13 22.16
CA ARG A 196 15.74 2.25 23.09
C ARG A 196 15.81 0.79 22.61
N VAL A 197 15.24 0.50 21.45
CA VAL A 197 15.31 -0.76 20.72
C VAL A 197 16.11 -0.55 19.44
#